data_AF-A0A5E4M5D0-F1
#
_entry.id   AF-A0A5E4M5D0-F1
#
_cell.length_a   1.000
_cell.length_b   1.000
_cell.length_c   1.000
_cell.angle_alpha   90.00
_cell.angle_beta   90.00
_cell.angle_gamma   90.00
#
_symmetry.space_group_name_H-M   'P 1'
#
loop_
_entity.id
_entity.type
_entity.pdbx_description
1 polymer ?
#
loop_
_entity_poly.entity_id
_entity_poly.type
_entity_poly.pdbx_seq_one_letter_code
_entity_poly.pdbx_strand_id
1 'polypeptide(L)'
;MASILFTLTLNLITPDFGKFRETRKMINNEDIPLVTRKGVYPYEYTDSWGKLEENTLPRKEEFYSTLTETNIGDTDYEHAKTVWTHFDCRMLGEYSDLYLKIDVMLLVDVFKNCVHK
;
A
#
# COMPACT_ATOMS: atom_id res chain seq x y z
N MET A 1 -5.67 3.28 9.70
CA MET A 1 -5.85 4.37 8.71
C MET A 1 -5.96 3.87 7.27
N ALA A 2 -5.18 2.88 6.82
CA ALA A 2 -5.21 2.30 5.46
C ALA A 2 -6.61 1.95 4.91
N SER A 3 -7.56 1.56 5.77
CA SER A 3 -8.91 1.17 5.32
C SER A 3 -9.75 2.32 4.78
N ILE A 4 -9.55 3.56 5.25
CA ILE A 4 -10.40 4.70 4.83
C ILE A 4 -9.97 5.18 3.44
N LEU A 5 -8.67 5.31 3.20
CA LEU A 5 -8.16 5.66 1.88
C LEU A 5 -8.58 4.62 0.84
N PHE A 6 -8.45 3.34 1.16
CA PHE A 6 -8.92 2.27 0.28
C PHE A 6 -10.42 2.41 -0.06
N THR A 7 -11.28 2.66 0.93
CA THR A 7 -12.71 2.88 0.66
C THR A 7 -12.96 4.07 -0.27
N LEU A 8 -12.16 5.14 -0.14
CA LEU A 8 -12.27 6.30 -1.02
C LEU A 8 -11.76 6.01 -2.43
N THR A 9 -10.68 5.24 -2.58
CA THR A 9 -10.15 4.86 -3.89
C THR A 9 -11.10 3.92 -4.63
N LEU A 10 -11.89 3.10 -3.92
CA LEU A 10 -12.95 2.29 -4.54
C LEU A 10 -13.96 3.14 -5.33
N ASN A 11 -14.27 4.37 -4.87
CA ASN A 11 -15.17 5.28 -5.60
C ASN A 11 -14.57 5.80 -6.92
N LEU A 12 -13.26 5.66 -7.11
CA LEU A 12 -12.54 6.05 -8.32
C LEU A 12 -12.34 4.88 -9.29
N ILE A 13 -12.57 3.63 -8.84
CA ILE A 13 -12.39 2.47 -9.70
C ILE A 13 -13.36 2.55 -10.87
N THR A 14 -12.76 2.54 -12.05
CA THR A 14 -13.41 2.50 -13.36
C THR A 14 -12.77 1.32 -14.10
N PRO A 15 -13.48 0.66 -15.04
CA PRO A 15 -12.93 -0.51 -15.75
C PRO A 15 -11.56 -0.23 -16.40
N ASP A 16 -11.36 1.01 -16.83
CA ASP A 16 -10.13 1.49 -17.46
C ASP A 16 -9.15 2.14 -16.50
N PHE A 17 -9.47 2.30 -15.21
CA PHE A 17 -8.71 3.03 -14.18
C PHE A 17 -8.33 4.48 -14.59
N GLY A 18 -9.12 5.14 -15.44
CA GLY A 18 -8.79 6.45 -16.02
C GLY A 18 -8.76 7.62 -15.03
N LYS A 19 -9.28 7.42 -13.81
CA LYS A 19 -9.28 8.41 -12.73
C LYS A 19 -7.98 8.44 -11.91
N PHE A 20 -7.12 7.43 -12.04
CA PHE A 20 -5.82 7.32 -11.35
C PHE A 20 -4.69 7.98 -12.14
N ARG A 21 -4.89 9.26 -12.51
CA ARG A 21 -3.99 9.96 -13.45
C ARG A 21 -2.64 10.26 -12.85
N GLU A 22 -2.58 10.56 -11.56
CA GLU A 22 -1.32 10.88 -10.88
C GLU A 22 -0.57 9.61 -10.50
N THR A 23 -1.28 8.58 -10.04
CA THR A 23 -0.67 7.27 -9.76
C THR A 23 0.02 6.70 -11.00
N ARG A 24 -0.59 6.82 -12.19
CA ARG A 24 0.01 6.38 -13.48
C ARG A 24 1.25 7.15 -13.92
N LYS A 25 1.51 8.34 -13.38
CA LYS A 25 2.74 9.07 -13.70
C LYS A 25 3.94 8.48 -12.97
N MET A 26 3.70 7.76 -11.88
CA MET A 26 4.72 7.30 -10.95
C MET A 26 4.85 5.77 -10.91
N ILE A 27 3.81 5.05 -11.32
CA ILE A 27 3.70 3.60 -11.33
C ILE A 27 3.29 3.15 -12.74
N ASN A 28 3.82 2.02 -13.19
CA ASN A 28 3.48 1.48 -14.51
C ASN A 28 1.98 1.14 -14.58
N ASN A 29 1.39 1.29 -15.77
CA ASN A 29 -0.04 0.98 -15.97
C ASN A 29 -0.40 -0.47 -15.59
N GLU A 30 0.53 -1.41 -15.79
CA GLU A 30 0.35 -2.83 -15.48
C GLU A 30 0.24 -3.09 -13.97
N ASP A 31 0.83 -2.21 -13.16
CA ASP A 31 0.87 -2.33 -11.69
C ASP A 31 -0.29 -1.59 -11.01
N ILE A 32 -1.09 -0.82 -11.75
CA ILE A 32 -2.23 -0.08 -11.23
C ILE A 32 -3.21 -0.97 -10.46
N PRO A 33 -3.60 -2.16 -10.95
CA PRO A 33 -4.45 -3.08 -10.18
C PRO A 33 -3.81 -3.52 -8.86
N LEU A 34 -2.48 -3.64 -8.82
CA LEU A 34 -1.74 -4.06 -7.64
C LEU A 34 -1.71 -2.95 -6.58
N VAL A 35 -1.45 -1.70 -6.99
CA VAL A 35 -1.32 -0.55 -6.06
C VAL A 35 -2.67 0.08 -5.67
N THR A 36 -3.76 -0.21 -6.38
CA THR A 36 -5.11 0.25 -6.03
C THR A 36 -5.81 -0.65 -5.02
N ARG A 37 -5.27 -1.84 -4.75
CA ARG A 37 -5.70 -2.69 -3.64
C ARG A 37 -5.28 -2.07 -2.30
N LYS A 38 -5.97 -2.46 -1.23
CA LYS A 38 -5.63 -2.06 0.15
C LYS A 38 -4.16 -2.38 0.43
N GLY A 39 -3.37 -1.34 0.67
CA GLY A 39 -1.97 -1.49 1.08
C GLY A 39 -1.85 -2.16 2.44
N VAL A 40 -0.76 -2.92 2.60
CA VAL A 40 -0.46 -3.71 3.80
C VAL A 40 0.93 -3.35 4.32
N TYR A 41 1.02 -2.90 5.57
CA TYR A 41 2.28 -2.47 6.17
C TYR A 41 2.33 -2.80 7.67
N PRO A 42 3.46 -3.30 8.21
CA PRO A 42 3.59 -3.70 9.61
C PRO A 42 4.03 -2.50 10.46
N TYR A 43 3.07 -1.63 10.79
CA TYR A 43 3.33 -0.38 11.52
C TYR A 43 3.94 -0.60 12.91
N GLU A 44 3.47 -1.59 13.65
CA GLU A 44 3.90 -1.83 15.03
C GLU A 44 5.27 -2.52 15.08
N TYR A 45 5.59 -3.33 14.08
CA TYR A 45 6.91 -3.94 13.95
C TYR A 45 7.99 -2.92 13.60
N THR A 46 7.64 -1.89 12.83
CA THR A 46 8.60 -0.88 12.34
C THR A 46 8.75 0.25 13.37
N ASP A 47 9.25 -0.10 14.57
CA ASP A 47 9.35 0.80 15.72
C ASP A 47 10.67 1.59 15.82
N SER A 48 11.63 1.27 14.95
CA SER A 48 12.98 1.81 15.01
C SER A 48 13.64 1.85 13.63
N TRP A 49 14.61 2.74 13.47
CA TRP A 49 15.35 2.89 12.21
C TRP A 49 16.05 1.59 11.78
N GLY A 50 16.56 0.82 12.74
CA GLY A 50 17.21 -0.46 12.46
C GLY A 50 16.29 -1.48 11.79
N LYS A 51 14.97 -1.39 12.02
CA LYS A 51 13.99 -2.25 11.33
C LYS A 51 13.90 -1.96 9.84
N LEU A 52 14.09 -0.71 9.43
CA LEU A 52 14.05 -0.32 8.02
C LEU A 52 15.25 -0.88 7.24
N GLU A 53 16.34 -1.22 7.92
CA GLU A 53 17.54 -1.85 7.32
C GLU A 53 17.40 -3.37 7.19
N GLU A 54 16.31 -3.97 7.67
CA GLU A 54 16.10 -5.41 7.56
C GLU A 54 15.85 -5.82 6.10
N ASN A 55 16.55 -6.86 5.66
CA ASN A 55 16.53 -7.33 4.28
C ASN A 55 15.41 -8.35 3.96
N THR A 56 14.42 -8.45 4.86
CA THR A 56 13.37 -9.46 4.78
C THR A 56 12.04 -8.84 5.12
N LEU A 57 11.00 -9.25 4.40
CA LEU A 57 9.63 -8.94 4.81
C LEU A 57 9.36 -9.60 6.18
N PRO A 58 8.79 -8.86 7.16
CA PRO A 58 8.43 -9.41 8.46
C PRO A 58 7.47 -10.58 8.33
N ARG A 59 7.46 -11.46 9.32
CA ARG A 59 6.56 -12.62 9.37
C ARG A 59 5.12 -12.14 9.54
N LYS A 60 4.16 -13.00 9.18
CA LYS A 60 2.73 -12.68 9.25
C LYS A 60 2.31 -12.22 10.65
N GLU A 61 2.85 -12.83 11.69
CA GLU A 61 2.55 -12.53 13.09
C GLU A 61 3.04 -11.12 13.50
N GLU A 62 4.02 -10.58 12.79
CA GLU A 62 4.58 -9.25 13.01
C GLU A 62 3.74 -8.14 12.34
N PHE A 63 2.72 -8.51 11.57
CA PHE A 63 1.67 -7.60 11.07
C PHE A 63 0.48 -7.48 12.04
N TYR A 64 0.62 -7.94 13.28
CA TYR A 64 -0.40 -7.76 14.30
C TYR A 64 -0.71 -6.27 14.51
N SER A 65 -2.00 -5.97 14.70
CA SER A 65 -2.50 -4.63 14.96
C SER A 65 -3.12 -4.59 16.35
N THR A 66 -2.43 -4.00 17.32
CA THR A 66 -2.95 -3.68 18.66
C THR A 66 -4.19 -2.80 18.62
N LEU A 67 -4.35 -1.94 17.60
CA LEU A 67 -5.55 -1.11 17.47
C LEU A 67 -6.82 -1.94 17.23
N THR A 68 -6.69 -3.06 16.52
CA THR A 68 -7.81 -3.95 16.19
C THR A 68 -7.75 -5.28 16.94
N GLU A 69 -6.70 -5.48 17.74
CA GLU A 69 -6.31 -6.71 18.42
C GLU A 69 -6.31 -7.96 17.51
N THR A 70 -6.01 -7.77 16.23
CA THR A 70 -6.11 -8.83 15.22
C THR A 70 -4.83 -9.00 14.41
N ASN A 71 -4.59 -10.25 14.01
CA ASN A 71 -3.60 -10.57 12.98
C ASN A 71 -4.14 -10.23 11.59
N ILE A 72 -3.21 -10.01 10.66
CA ILE A 72 -3.54 -9.87 9.26
C ILE A 72 -4.11 -11.17 8.67
N GLY A 73 -5.03 -11.05 7.71
CA GLY A 73 -5.53 -12.20 6.95
C GLY A 73 -4.47 -12.79 6.02
N ASP A 74 -4.57 -14.09 5.72
CA ASP A 74 -3.64 -14.77 4.80
C ASP A 74 -3.59 -14.08 3.43
N THR A 75 -4.74 -13.69 2.89
CA THR A 75 -4.86 -13.04 1.58
C THR A 75 -4.21 -11.66 1.51
N ASP A 76 -4.13 -10.96 2.64
CA ASP A 76 -3.49 -9.64 2.73
C ASP A 76 -1.97 -9.80 2.95
N TYR A 77 -1.53 -10.83 3.69
CA TYR A 77 -0.12 -11.16 3.80
C TYR A 77 0.48 -11.68 2.49
N GLU A 78 -0.24 -12.53 1.74
CA GLU A 78 0.18 -12.94 0.38
C GLU A 78 0.25 -11.74 -0.58
N HIS A 79 -0.63 -10.76 -0.39
CA HIS A 79 -0.56 -9.52 -1.16
C HIS A 79 0.71 -8.72 -0.84
N ALA A 80 1.06 -8.57 0.44
CA ALA A 80 2.31 -7.93 0.85
C ALA A 80 3.54 -8.62 0.26
N LYS A 81 3.58 -9.96 0.28
CA LYS A 81 4.65 -10.75 -0.35
C LYS A 81 4.72 -10.55 -1.86
N THR A 82 3.56 -10.52 -2.53
CA THR A 82 3.50 -10.23 -3.97
C THR A 82 4.06 -8.85 -4.28
N VAL A 83 3.65 -7.82 -3.54
CA VAL A 83 4.15 -6.44 -3.73
C VAL A 83 5.65 -6.37 -3.46
N TRP A 84 6.12 -6.92 -2.34
CA TRP A 84 7.54 -6.96 -2.00
C TRP A 84 8.39 -7.57 -3.12
N THR A 85 7.96 -8.71 -3.65
CA THR A 85 8.70 -9.43 -4.71
C THR A 85 8.59 -8.73 -6.06
N HIS A 86 7.40 -8.22 -6.40
CA HIS A 86 7.12 -7.59 -7.70
C HIS A 86 7.90 -6.29 -7.90
N PHE A 87 8.09 -5.50 -6.84
CA PHE A 87 8.86 -4.26 -6.88
C PHE A 87 10.34 -4.44 -6.54
N ASP A 88 10.84 -5.68 -6.42
CA ASP A 88 12.22 -6.02 -6.02
C ASP A 88 12.66 -5.30 -4.73
N CYS A 89 11.76 -5.19 -3.74
CA CYS A 89 12.10 -4.60 -2.45
C CYS A 89 13.13 -5.49 -1.75
N ARG A 90 14.27 -4.91 -1.37
CA ARG A 90 15.33 -5.63 -0.66
C ARG A 90 15.30 -5.30 0.81
N MET A 91 15.02 -4.04 1.15
CA MET A 91 14.97 -3.56 2.53
C MET A 91 13.55 -3.15 2.94
N LEU A 92 13.24 -3.28 4.23
CA LEU A 92 11.95 -2.85 4.77
C LEU A 92 11.72 -1.34 4.59
N GLY A 93 12.80 -0.55 4.57
CA GLY A 93 12.79 0.86 4.21
C GLY A 93 12.26 1.11 2.79
N GLU A 94 12.74 0.36 1.80
CA GLU A 94 12.27 0.50 0.42
C GLU A 94 10.79 0.15 0.28
N TYR A 95 10.34 -0.88 1.01
CA TYR A 95 8.92 -1.24 1.06
C TYR A 95 8.07 -0.16 1.75
N SER A 96 8.61 0.48 2.80
CA SER A 96 7.96 1.61 3.48
C SER A 96 7.81 2.81 2.54
N ASP A 97 8.89 3.18 1.84
CA ASP A 97 8.88 4.28 0.87
C ASP A 97 7.90 4.01 -0.27
N LEU A 98 7.86 2.78 -0.78
CA LEU A 98 6.89 2.36 -1.79
C LEU A 98 5.45 2.50 -1.27
N TYR A 99 5.18 1.98 -0.07
CA TYR A 99 3.87 2.05 0.57
C TYR A 99 3.40 3.51 0.69
N LEU A 100 4.24 4.37 1.27
CA LEU A 100 3.94 5.79 1.47
C LEU A 100 3.74 6.52 0.14
N LYS A 101 4.57 6.22 -0.86
CA LYS A 101 4.44 6.81 -2.20
C LYS A 101 3.09 6.44 -2.83
N ILE A 102 2.67 5.18 -2.74
CA ILE A 102 1.36 4.74 -3.24
C ILE A 102 0.23 5.46 -2.49
N ASP A 103 0.28 5.51 -1.16
CA ASP A 103 -0.73 6.14 -0.31
C ASP A 103 -0.94 7.62 -0.69
N VAL A 104 0.17 8.36 -0.85
CA VAL A 104 0.14 9.78 -1.27
C VAL A 104 -0.43 9.93 -2.68
N MET A 105 -0.04 9.09 -3.64
CA MET A 105 -0.54 9.21 -5.02
C MET A 105 -2.04 8.92 -5.12
N LEU A 106 -2.50 7.88 -4.43
CA LEU A 106 -3.92 7.56 -4.33
C LEU A 106 -4.71 8.70 -3.68
N LEU A 107 -4.16 9.31 -2.61
CA LEU A 107 -4.78 10.45 -1.95
C LEU A 107 -4.89 11.67 -2.88
N VAL A 108 -3.84 11.96 -3.67
CA VAL A 108 -3.85 13.04 -4.66
C VAL A 108 -4.92 12.78 -5.74
N ASP A 109 -5.02 11.53 -6.23
CA ASP A 109 -6.06 11.15 -7.18
C ASP A 109 -7.47 11.33 -6.57
N VAL A 110 -7.69 10.94 -5.31
CA VAL A 110 -8.96 11.20 -4.58
C VAL A 110 -9.27 12.69 -4.53
N PHE A 111 -8.35 13.53 -4.08
CA PHE A 111 -8.59 14.97 -3.97
C PHE A 111 -8.87 15.62 -5.32
N LYS A 112 -8.11 15.29 -6.37
CA LYS A 112 -8.34 15.85 -7.71
C LYS A 112 -9.71 15.50 -8.27
N ASN A 113 -10.21 14.30 -8.00
CA ASN A 113 -11.52 13.85 -8.47
C ASN A 113 -12.67 14.38 -7.59
N CYS A 114 -12.44 14.66 -6.30
CA CYS A 114 -13.46 15.26 -5.42
C CYS A 114 -13.69 16.75 -5.70
N VAL A 115 -12.67 17.49 -6.15
CA VAL A 115 -12.78 18.95 -6.43
C VAL A 115 -13.53 19.25 -7.74
N HIS A 116 -13.73 18.26 -8.61
CA HIS A 116 -14.43 18.42 -9.90
C HIS A 116 -15.86 17.83 -9.88
N LYS A 117 -16.44 17.63 -8.70
CA LYS A 117 -17.85 17.32 -8.50
C LYS A 117 -18.55 18.51 -7.86
#